data_AF-A0A7K8UV34-F1
#
_entry.id   AF-A0A7K8UV34-F1
#
_cell.length_a   1.000
_cell.length_b   1.000
_cell.length_c   1.000
_cell.angle_alpha   90.00
_cell.angle_beta   90.00
_cell.angle_gamma   90.00
#
_symmetry.space_group_name_H-M   'P 1'
#
loop_
_entity.id
_entity.type
_entity.pdbx_description
1 polymer ?
#
loop_
_entity_poly.entity_id
_entity_poly.type
_entity_poly.pdbx_seq_one_letter_code
_entity_poly.pdbx_strand_id
1 'polypeptide(L)'
;WALHLKNVTVSLSGWYECSFTTYPYGTKAAEIQLIVKAEEEQHYVKKVQLNQTLEIPCLEDTTSENLSNYPLKWLVGGNGREEELVTKDPSCPAVYRNSSVLYGQRVRLGLNNTLKIFPTKITDDGRVFSCHVVYHPERVQKSSTTVRVFGK
;
A
#
# COMPACT_ATOMS: atom_id res chain seq x y z
N TRP A 1 13.72 -28.81 -15.08
CA TRP A 1 13.12 -28.76 -13.73
C TRP A 1 13.05 -27.32 -13.27
N ALA A 2 12.14 -26.99 -12.36
CA ALA A 2 11.96 -25.64 -11.85
C ALA A 2 11.76 -25.70 -10.33
N LEU A 3 12.44 -24.80 -9.60
CA LEU A 3 12.25 -24.64 -8.16
C LEU A 3 11.01 -23.78 -7.93
N HIS A 4 10.01 -24.32 -7.23
CA HIS A 4 8.81 -23.58 -6.83
C HIS A 4 8.81 -23.43 -5.30
N LEU A 5 8.99 -22.21 -4.81
CA LEU A 5 8.90 -21.89 -3.38
C LEU A 5 7.44 -21.60 -3.00
N LYS A 6 7.01 -22.09 -1.84
CA LYS A 6 5.68 -21.81 -1.25
C LYS A 6 5.87 -21.17 0.11
N ASN A 7 4.95 -20.29 0.52
CA ASN A 7 5.00 -19.54 1.78
C ASN A 7 6.32 -18.77 1.93
N VAL A 8 6.59 -17.90 0.96
CA VAL A 8 7.85 -17.17 0.90
C VAL A 8 7.93 -16.14 2.02
N THR A 9 8.95 -16.23 2.86
CA THR A 9 9.25 -15.31 3.97
C THR A 9 10.60 -14.63 3.77
N VAL A 10 10.85 -13.56 4.53
CA VAL A 10 12.12 -12.79 4.47
C VAL A 10 13.35 -13.69 4.68
N SER A 11 13.23 -14.74 5.49
CA SER A 11 14.29 -15.72 5.77
C SER A 11 14.70 -16.56 4.56
N LEU A 12 13.91 -16.58 3.48
CA LEU A 12 14.28 -17.23 2.22
C LEU A 12 15.08 -16.32 1.29
N SER A 13 15.39 -15.08 1.68
CA SER A 13 16.28 -14.24 0.89
C SER A 13 17.70 -14.82 0.87
N GLY A 14 18.32 -14.89 -0.30
CA GLY A 14 19.65 -15.48 -0.45
C GLY A 14 19.99 -15.82 -1.90
N TRP A 15 21.17 -16.42 -2.08
CA TRP A 15 21.61 -16.95 -3.38
C TRP A 15 21.12 -18.39 -3.54
N TYR A 16 20.53 -18.67 -4.69
CA TYR A 16 20.04 -19.98 -5.09
C TYR A 16 20.84 -20.46 -6.28
N GLU A 17 21.42 -21.65 -6.16
CA GLU A 17 22.15 -22.29 -7.25
C GLU A 17 21.24 -23.28 -8.00
N CYS A 18 21.35 -23.23 -9.32
CA CYS A 18 20.76 -24.15 -10.26
C CYS A 18 21.90 -24.93 -10.93
N SER A 19 22.12 -26.21 -10.58
CA SER A 19 23.19 -27.04 -11.14
C SER A 19 22.68 -28.31 -11.81
N PHE A 20 23.16 -28.56 -13.03
CA PHE A 20 22.84 -29.72 -13.85
C PHE A 20 24.11 -30.49 -14.19
N THR A 21 24.09 -31.80 -13.96
CA THR A 21 25.18 -32.69 -14.38
C THR A 21 24.67 -33.65 -15.45
N THR A 22 25.31 -33.66 -16.61
CA THR A 22 24.99 -34.58 -17.71
C THR A 22 26.26 -35.25 -18.21
N TYR A 23 26.28 -36.58 -18.29
CA TYR A 23 27.38 -37.31 -18.91
C TYR A 23 27.26 -37.27 -20.45
N PRO A 24 28.36 -37.10 -21.20
CA PRO A 24 29.75 -36.85 -20.78
C PRO A 24 30.08 -35.36 -20.56
N TYR A 25 29.08 -34.47 -20.65
CA TYR A 25 29.23 -33.01 -20.71
C TYR A 25 29.57 -32.32 -19.38
N GLY A 26 29.62 -33.04 -18.27
CA GLY A 26 29.99 -32.52 -16.95
C GLY A 26 28.87 -31.72 -16.28
N THR A 27 29.24 -30.82 -15.38
CA THR A 27 28.32 -30.02 -14.57
C THR A 27 28.30 -28.56 -15.04
N LYS A 28 27.10 -27.99 -15.16
CA LYS A 28 26.87 -26.56 -15.39
C LYS A 28 26.03 -26.00 -14.26
N ALA A 29 26.43 -24.86 -13.70
CA ALA A 29 25.71 -24.18 -12.62
C ALA A 29 25.45 -22.71 -12.96
N ALA A 30 24.37 -22.17 -12.42
CA ALA A 30 24.03 -20.74 -12.48
C ALA A 30 23.41 -20.31 -11.14
N GLU A 31 23.68 -19.09 -10.71
CA GLU A 31 23.17 -18.54 -9.46
C GLU A 31 22.13 -17.46 -9.70
N ILE A 32 21.14 -17.38 -8.81
CA ILE A 32 20.09 -16.36 -8.80
C ILE A 32 19.96 -15.82 -7.38
N GLN A 33 19.95 -14.49 -7.24
CA GLN A 33 19.67 -13.85 -5.96
C GLN A 33 18.16 -13.67 -5.76
N LEU A 34 17.60 -14.28 -4.72
CA LEU A 34 16.24 -14.01 -4.27
C LEU A 34 16.27 -12.96 -3.16
N ILE A 35 15.53 -11.87 -3.35
CA ILE A 35 15.33 -10.83 -2.34
C ILE A 35 13.85 -10.79 -1.99
N VAL A 36 13.51 -11.18 -0.77
CA VAL A 36 12.15 -11.09 -0.23
C VAL A 36 12.08 -9.85 0.65
N LYS A 37 11.36 -8.84 0.18
CA LYS A 37 11.08 -7.65 0.99
C LYS A 37 9.97 -7.96 1.99
N ALA A 38 10.14 -7.52 3.23
CA ALA A 38 9.05 -7.53 4.20
C ALA A 38 7.93 -6.60 3.70
N GLU A 39 6.70 -6.85 4.15
CA GLU A 39 5.63 -5.87 4.00
C GLU A 39 6.01 -4.63 4.84
N GLU A 40 6.57 -3.62 4.18
CA GLU A 40 6.92 -2.36 4.82
C GLU A 40 5.61 -1.59 5.05
N GLU A 41 5.04 -1.69 6.25
CA GLU A 41 4.01 -0.76 6.70
C GLU A 41 4.69 0.52 7.20
N GLN A 42 4.72 1.55 6.35
CA GLN A 42 5.21 2.85 6.76
C GLN A 42 4.16 3.54 7.62
N HIS A 43 4.54 4.06 8.80
CA HIS A 43 3.63 4.74 9.72
C HIS A 43 3.96 6.22 9.87
N TYR A 44 3.00 7.07 9.50
CA TYR A 44 3.13 8.52 9.55
C TYR A 44 2.11 9.14 10.51
N VAL A 45 2.39 10.37 10.95
CA VAL A 45 1.44 11.19 11.72
C VAL A 45 1.21 12.51 10.99
N LYS A 46 -0.04 12.82 10.67
CA LYS A 46 -0.42 14.07 10.01
C LYS A 46 -1.28 14.93 10.92
N LYS A 47 -0.80 16.14 11.20
CA LYS A 47 -1.53 17.15 11.98
C LYS A 47 -2.35 18.03 11.04
N VAL A 48 -3.61 18.30 11.38
CA VAL A 48 -4.51 19.17 10.60
C VAL A 48 -5.43 19.96 11.54
N GLN A 49 -5.80 21.17 11.13
CA GLN A 49 -6.75 21.99 11.87
C GLN A 49 -8.19 21.60 11.50
N LEU A 50 -9.13 21.74 12.44
CA LEU A 50 -10.56 21.56 12.17
C LEU A 50 -11.04 22.38 10.96
N ASN A 51 -11.97 21.79 10.21
CA ASN A 51 -12.59 22.36 9.01
C ASN A 51 -11.61 22.69 7.87
N GLN A 52 -10.36 22.21 7.92
CA GLN A 52 -9.41 22.30 6.81
C GLN A 52 -9.43 21.03 5.95
N THR A 53 -8.84 21.11 4.75
CA THR A 53 -8.60 19.95 3.90
C THR A 53 -7.41 19.16 4.41
N LEU A 54 -7.62 17.88 4.68
CA LEU A 54 -6.55 16.94 4.98
C LEU A 54 -6.12 16.24 3.69
N GLU A 55 -4.83 16.28 3.41
CA GLU A 55 -4.21 15.56 2.30
C GLU A 55 -3.20 14.54 2.83
N ILE A 56 -3.40 13.28 2.46
CA ILE A 56 -2.56 12.15 2.85
C ILE A 56 -1.99 11.51 1.57
N PRO A 57 -0.66 11.60 1.34
CA PRO A 57 -0.05 10.91 0.22
C PRO A 57 -0.08 9.39 0.46
N CYS A 58 -0.28 8.61 -0.60
CA CYS A 58 -0.27 7.15 -0.52
C CYS A 58 1.14 6.60 -0.27
N LEU A 59 2.16 7.22 -0.86
CA LEU A 59 3.58 6.90 -0.70
C LEU A 59 4.38 8.22 -0.62
N GLU A 60 5.52 8.22 0.07
CA GLU A 60 6.42 9.38 0.07
C GLU A 60 7.06 9.59 -1.33
N ASP A 61 7.43 10.83 -1.64
CA ASP A 61 8.00 11.29 -2.93
C ASP A 61 9.30 10.58 -3.36
N THR A 62 9.81 9.64 -2.55
CA THR A 62 11.06 8.91 -2.74
C THR A 62 10.99 7.83 -3.83
N THR A 63 9.80 7.37 -4.21
CA THR A 63 9.63 6.45 -5.35
C THR A 63 9.31 7.24 -6.61
N SER A 64 10.25 7.31 -7.56
CA SER A 64 10.07 7.96 -8.87
C SER A 64 9.06 7.26 -9.80
N GLU A 65 8.35 6.24 -9.31
CA GLU A 65 7.41 5.45 -10.11
C GLU A 65 6.05 6.12 -10.15
N ASN A 66 5.47 6.23 -11.34
CA ASN A 66 4.17 6.87 -11.54
C ASN A 66 3.04 5.95 -11.06
N LEU A 67 2.60 6.17 -9.82
CA LEU A 67 1.59 5.34 -9.14
C LEU A 67 0.17 5.50 -9.69
N SER A 68 -0.06 6.48 -10.57
CA SER A 68 -1.38 6.75 -11.12
C SER A 68 -2.00 5.56 -11.83
N ASN A 69 -1.19 4.61 -12.30
CA ASN A 69 -1.61 3.43 -13.05
C ASN A 69 -1.70 2.14 -12.23
N TYR A 70 -1.47 2.17 -10.91
CA TYR A 70 -1.57 0.96 -10.09
C TYR A 70 -2.93 0.83 -9.41
N PRO A 71 -3.42 -0.42 -9.23
CA PRO A 71 -4.58 -0.67 -8.39
C PRO A 71 -4.26 -0.30 -6.94
N LEU A 72 -5.20 0.35 -6.27
CA LEU A 72 -5.05 0.70 -4.87
C LEU A 72 -6.36 0.69 -4.10
N LYS A 73 -6.22 0.61 -2.77
CA LYS A 73 -7.31 0.78 -1.82
C LYS A 73 -6.92 1.75 -0.73
N TRP A 74 -7.86 2.61 -0.36
CA TRP A 74 -7.78 3.43 0.84
C TRP A 74 -8.73 2.86 1.90
N LEU A 75 -8.18 2.63 3.08
CA LEU A 75 -8.88 2.12 4.24
C LEU A 75 -8.82 3.15 5.36
N VAL A 76 -9.81 3.14 6.25
CA VAL A 76 -9.76 3.86 7.52
C VAL A 76 -9.96 2.88 8.67
N GLY A 77 -9.03 2.89 9.62
CA GLY A 77 -9.08 2.14 10.86
C GLY A 77 -9.61 2.98 12.01
N GLY A 78 -10.49 2.38 12.81
CA GLY A 78 -10.84 2.87 14.15
C GLY A 78 -11.69 1.86 14.92
N ASN A 79 -11.49 1.77 16.23
CA ASN A 79 -12.16 0.81 17.13
C ASN A 79 -11.97 -0.66 16.72
N GLY A 80 -10.80 -1.01 16.17
CA GLY A 80 -10.47 -2.40 15.80
C GLY A 80 -11.09 -2.90 14.49
N ARG A 81 -11.76 -2.03 13.71
CA ARG A 81 -12.30 -2.35 12.39
C ARG A 81 -11.68 -1.45 11.31
N GLU A 82 -11.42 -2.02 10.15
CA GLU A 82 -11.03 -1.29 8.93
C GLU A 82 -12.23 -1.17 7.99
N GLU A 83 -12.45 0.04 7.48
CA GLU A 83 -13.49 0.36 6.50
C GLU A 83 -12.85 0.81 5.19
N GLU A 84 -13.29 0.24 4.06
CA GLU A 84 -12.83 0.65 2.73
C GLU A 84 -13.51 1.95 2.29
N LEU A 85 -12.70 2.97 2.01
CA LEU A 85 -13.13 4.29 1.55
C LEU A 85 -13.18 4.38 0.02
N VAL A 86 -12.09 3.97 -0.63
CA VAL A 86 -11.92 4.10 -2.08
C VAL A 86 -11.17 2.91 -2.61
N THR A 87 -11.65 2.37 -3.72
CA THR A 87 -10.91 1.39 -4.53
C THR A 87 -10.74 1.96 -5.93
N LYS A 88 -9.52 1.90 -6.45
CA LYS A 88 -9.20 2.31 -7.81
C LYS A 88 -8.53 1.14 -8.52
N ASP A 89 -9.01 0.86 -9.72
CA ASP A 89 -8.41 -0.08 -10.65
C ASP A 89 -7.77 0.70 -11.81
N PRO A 90 -6.68 0.24 -12.43
CA PRO A 90 -6.07 0.95 -13.57
C PRO A 90 -7.00 1.13 -14.77
N SER A 91 -7.91 0.16 -14.99
CA SER A 91 -8.81 0.11 -16.14
C SER A 91 -10.12 0.85 -15.94
N CYS A 92 -10.44 1.24 -14.70
CA CYS A 92 -11.72 1.82 -14.31
C CYS A 92 -11.53 3.10 -13.48
N PRO A 93 -12.49 4.04 -13.50
CA PRO A 93 -12.45 5.18 -12.61
C PRO A 93 -12.51 4.75 -11.14
N ALA A 94 -12.01 5.61 -10.25
CA ALA A 94 -12.06 5.35 -8.81
C ALA A 94 -13.50 5.17 -8.33
N VAL A 95 -13.73 4.06 -7.63
CA VAL A 95 -15.00 3.72 -7.02
C VAL A 95 -14.95 4.11 -5.55
N TYR A 96 -15.80 5.07 -5.17
CA TYR A 96 -15.97 5.47 -3.79
C TYR A 96 -16.99 4.53 -3.13
N ARG A 97 -16.57 3.78 -2.11
CA ARG A 97 -17.49 2.95 -1.33
C ARG A 97 -18.18 3.83 -0.30
N ASN A 98 -19.48 4.04 -0.49
CA ASN A 98 -20.38 4.68 0.48
C ASN A 98 -20.71 3.75 1.67
N SER A 99 -19.74 2.97 2.16
CA SER A 99 -19.96 2.01 3.26
C SER A 99 -20.11 2.69 4.63
N SER A 100 -19.80 3.99 4.72
CA SER A 100 -19.93 4.78 5.94
C SER A 100 -20.53 6.17 5.64
N VAL A 101 -21.66 6.46 6.29
CA VAL A 101 -22.36 7.76 6.26
C VAL A 101 -21.42 8.93 6.66
N LEU A 102 -20.30 8.64 7.33
CA LEU A 102 -19.36 9.64 7.84
C LEU A 102 -18.38 10.20 6.78
N TYR A 103 -18.07 9.42 5.75
CA TYR A 103 -16.98 9.73 4.81
C TYR A 103 -17.42 9.85 3.34
N GLY A 104 -18.56 9.27 2.94
CA GLY A 104 -18.96 9.14 1.54
C GLY A 104 -19.05 10.43 0.71
N GLN A 105 -19.30 11.59 1.34
CA GLN A 105 -19.34 12.89 0.64
C GLN A 105 -18.07 13.76 0.84
N ARG A 106 -17.19 13.40 1.78
CA ARG A 106 -16.03 14.22 2.18
C ARG A 106 -14.71 13.74 1.58
N VAL A 107 -14.66 12.47 1.20
CA VAL A 107 -13.46 11.82 0.68
C VAL A 107 -13.39 11.96 -0.83
N ARG A 108 -12.23 12.38 -1.33
CA ARG A 108 -11.91 12.43 -2.77
C ARG A 108 -10.49 11.95 -2.99
N LEU A 109 -10.24 11.30 -4.13
CA LEU A 109 -8.87 11.06 -4.59
C LEU A 109 -8.36 12.28 -5.36
N GLY A 110 -7.19 12.76 -4.94
CA GLY A 110 -6.40 13.76 -5.63
C GLY A 110 -5.45 13.15 -6.67
N LEU A 111 -4.53 13.99 -7.15
CA LEU A 111 -3.40 13.55 -7.97
C LEU A 111 -2.50 12.58 -7.20
N ASN A 112 -1.80 11.69 -7.91
CA ASN A 112 -0.91 10.67 -7.33
C ASN A 112 -1.56 9.82 -6.24
N ASN A 113 -2.88 9.60 -6.35
CA ASN A 113 -3.66 8.81 -5.43
C ASN A 113 -3.70 9.34 -3.98
N THR A 114 -3.41 10.62 -3.79
CA THR A 114 -3.52 11.31 -2.50
C THR A 114 -4.96 11.30 -2.00
N LEU A 115 -5.17 10.88 -0.75
CA LEU A 115 -6.48 10.94 -0.11
C LEU A 115 -6.74 12.38 0.34
N LYS A 116 -7.83 12.97 -0.14
CA LYS A 116 -8.31 14.28 0.29
C LYS A 116 -9.57 14.12 1.11
N ILE A 117 -9.60 14.74 2.28
CA ILE A 117 -10.77 14.73 3.18
C ILE A 117 -11.12 16.17 3.53
N PHE A 118 -12.33 16.60 3.17
CA PHE A 118 -12.83 17.94 3.50
C PHE A 118 -14.34 17.95 3.76
N PRO A 119 -14.81 18.70 4.78
CA PRO A 119 -14.03 19.29 5.86
C PRO A 119 -13.60 18.23 6.88
N THR A 120 -12.45 18.45 7.53
CA THR A 120 -12.01 17.63 8.69
C THR A 120 -12.91 17.86 9.91
N LYS A 121 -13.20 16.78 10.64
CA LYS A 121 -14.05 16.76 11.84
C LYS A 121 -13.26 16.30 13.06
N ILE A 122 -13.77 16.61 14.26
CA ILE A 122 -13.17 16.14 15.53
C ILE A 122 -13.12 14.61 15.58
N THR A 123 -14.09 13.93 14.97
CA THR A 123 -14.15 12.46 14.88
C THR A 123 -13.05 11.84 14.02
N ASP A 124 -12.33 12.66 13.24
CA ASP A 124 -11.18 12.22 12.44
C ASP A 124 -9.89 12.18 13.28
N ASP A 125 -9.86 12.74 14.50
CA ASP A 125 -8.70 12.65 15.41
C ASP A 125 -8.44 11.20 15.84
N GLY A 126 -7.17 10.80 15.79
CA GLY A 126 -6.72 9.46 16.16
C GLY A 126 -7.07 8.36 15.15
N ARG A 127 -7.80 8.69 14.07
CA ARG A 127 -8.07 7.73 12.98
C ARG A 127 -6.81 7.44 12.20
N VAL A 128 -6.70 6.19 11.74
CA VAL A 128 -5.59 5.72 10.90
C VAL A 128 -6.12 5.54 9.48
N PHE A 129 -5.49 6.18 8.51
CA PHE A 129 -5.81 6.01 7.09
C PHE A 129 -4.71 5.24 6.41
N SER A 130 -5.04 4.13 5.77
CA SER A 130 -4.07 3.23 5.16
C SER A 130 -4.27 3.14 3.66
N CYS A 131 -3.20 3.38 2.90
CA CYS A 131 -3.13 3.14 1.47
C CYS A 131 -2.49 1.79 1.19
N HIS A 132 -3.15 0.97 0.38
CA HIS A 132 -2.68 -0.33 -0.04
C HIS A 132 -2.51 -0.29 -1.56
N VAL A 133 -1.27 -0.32 -2.04
CA VAL A 133 -0.96 -0.34 -3.48
C VAL A 133 -0.55 -1.73 -3.89
N VAL A 134 -1.18 -2.26 -4.95
CA VAL A 134 -0.90 -3.60 -5.46
C VAL A 134 0.01 -3.48 -6.69
N TYR A 135 1.32 -3.72 -6.52
CA TYR A 135 2.28 -3.73 -7.65
C TYR A 135 2.29 -5.06 -8.39
N HIS A 136 2.06 -6.13 -7.65
CA HIS A 136 1.96 -7.51 -8.13
C HIS A 136 0.85 -8.18 -7.30
N PRO A 137 0.11 -9.18 -7.80
CA PRO A 137 -0.93 -9.87 -7.02
C PRO A 137 -0.50 -10.35 -5.63
N GLU A 138 0.80 -10.59 -5.46
CA GLU A 138 1.41 -11.04 -4.21
C GLU A 138 2.26 -9.96 -3.49
N ARG A 139 2.37 -8.75 -4.06
CA ARG A 139 3.16 -7.65 -3.48
C ARG A 139 2.27 -6.43 -3.30
N VAL A 140 1.83 -6.25 -2.06
CA VAL A 140 1.09 -5.09 -1.61
C VAL A 140 2.02 -4.22 -0.78
N GLN A 141 2.08 -2.93 -1.08
CA GLN A 141 2.76 -1.96 -0.23
C GLN A 141 1.71 -1.22 0.59
N LYS A 142 1.98 -1.09 1.90
CA LYS A 142 1.06 -0.47 2.85
C LYS A 142 1.68 0.80 3.43
N SER A 143 0.92 1.88 3.45
CA SER A 143 1.30 3.13 4.09
C SER A 143 0.15 3.61 4.95
N SER A 144 0.42 3.83 6.23
CA SER A 144 -0.58 4.14 7.25
C SER A 144 -0.30 5.50 7.88
N THR A 145 -1.28 6.39 7.88
CA THR A 145 -1.19 7.73 8.46
C THR A 145 -2.18 7.91 9.59
N THR A 146 -1.69 8.18 10.79
CA THR A 146 -2.51 8.58 11.94
C THR A 146 -2.79 10.08 11.87
N VAL A 147 -4.05 10.46 11.97
CA VAL A 147 -4.47 11.86 11.91
C VAL A 147 -4.56 12.45 13.31
N ARG A 148 -4.08 13.68 13.46
CA ARG A 148 -4.26 14.48 14.67
C ARG A 148 -4.95 15.79 14.32
N VAL A 149 -6.14 16.01 14.88
CA VAL A 149 -6.98 17.17 14.60
C VAL A 149 -6.90 18.15 15.75
N PHE A 150 -6.63 19.42 15.45
CA PHE A 150 -6.52 20.47 16.45
C PHE A 150 -7.64 21.51 16.27
N GLY A 151 -8.25 21.90 17.40
CA GLY A 151 -9.10 23.07 17.48
C GLY A 151 -8.27 24.35 17.48
N LYS A 152 -8.88 25.44 17.03
CA LYS A 152 -8.27 26.77 17.17
C LYS A 152 -8.47 27.27 18.60
#